data_AF-A0AB34J162-F1
#
_entry.id   AF-A0AB34J162-F1
#
_cell.length_a   1.000
_cell.length_b   1.000
_cell.length_c   1.000
_cell.angle_alpha   90.00
_cell.angle_beta   90.00
_cell.angle_gamma   90.00
#
_symmetry.space_group_name_H-M   'P 1'
#
loop_
_entity.id
_entity.type
_entity.pdbx_description
1 polymer ?
#
loop_
_entity_poly.entity_id
_entity_poly.type
_entity_poly.pdbx_seq_one_letter_code
_entity_poly.pdbx_strand_id
1 'polypeptide(L)'
;MPADEGKEETPLMEEEEEEEELAGEVESGGDAKKKKKKKKKKVTAEAPDGASAEISAPQEIEPSTAAPAEDDGAGDGADGETGEGASGERSEAQKKRDKKKAAAARKKVAGDTGEGDATVPVFDVNGGWETQIRGIGRWGAYPKPGPGGKPQTTPPSIPVLEQFPSGELPHGSEVEYEGDNRYRTTSAELRELERLHNISYNEVRTAAECHRQVRKHMQTIVKPGILMTDMCEQLENLNRKLVQENGLKAGIAFPTGCSINHVAAHWTPNSGDKTVLQYGDVCKIDFGTHVNGRIIDSAWTVHFDPQACFDLLAEAVREATRAGVKAAGIDVRMCDIGAACQEVMESYEVEIGGKTFPVKSIRNLNGHSIGPYQIHAGKSVPIVKGGESTRMEEGEVFAIETFGSTGKGYVREDLECSHYMKNFDVGHIPLRLPKAKQLLNVINKNFDTLAFCRRWIDRIGEDKYLLALRNLCDVGIVQPYPPLCDVKGCYTAQYEHTILLRPTCKEILSAGDDY
;
A
#
# COMPACT_ATOMS: atom_id res chain seq x y z
N MET A 1 76.66 13.68 -7.32
CA MET A 1 77.25 14.93 -7.85
C MET A 1 78.39 14.56 -8.78
N PRO A 2 78.60 15.22 -9.92
CA PRO A 2 78.04 16.50 -10.42
C PRO A 2 76.95 16.30 -11.52
N ALA A 3 75.91 17.14 -11.68
CA ALA A 3 75.79 18.48 -12.33
C ALA A 3 75.84 18.42 -13.87
N ASP A 4 75.06 19.14 -14.69
CA ASP A 4 73.79 19.89 -14.64
C ASP A 4 73.42 20.17 -16.14
N GLU A 5 72.21 20.67 -16.38
CA GLU A 5 71.70 21.44 -17.54
C GLU A 5 70.99 20.73 -18.72
N GLY A 6 69.73 21.15 -18.94
CA GLY A 6 69.07 21.09 -20.25
C GLY A 6 67.53 20.99 -20.23
N LYS A 7 66.84 22.14 -20.11
CA LYS A 7 65.38 22.36 -20.11
C LYS A 7 64.68 21.98 -21.42
N GLU A 8 63.41 21.56 -21.33
CA GLU A 8 62.28 22.18 -22.05
C GLU A 8 60.92 21.66 -21.52
N GLU A 9 60.11 22.57 -20.96
CA GLU A 9 58.69 22.42 -20.62
C GLU A 9 57.89 23.40 -21.50
N THR A 10 56.69 23.00 -21.94
CA THR A 10 55.55 23.89 -22.23
C THR A 10 54.25 23.05 -22.30
N PRO A 11 53.06 23.66 -22.08
CA PRO A 11 52.14 23.17 -21.05
C PRO A 11 50.70 22.89 -21.54
N LEU A 12 49.89 22.42 -20.57
CA LEU A 12 48.44 22.28 -20.54
C LEU A 12 47.71 23.58 -20.93
N MET A 13 46.61 23.45 -21.68
CA MET A 13 45.61 24.51 -21.87
C MET A 13 44.32 24.11 -21.14
N GLU A 14 43.87 25.04 -20.30
CA GLU A 14 42.56 25.10 -19.63
C GLU A 14 41.51 25.57 -20.64
N GLU A 15 40.29 25.02 -20.56
CA GLU A 15 39.12 25.52 -21.32
C GLU A 15 38.31 26.46 -20.41
N GLU A 16 38.10 27.69 -20.90
CA GLU A 16 37.32 28.75 -20.26
C GLU A 16 35.81 28.57 -20.50
N GLU A 17 35.03 28.93 -19.48
CA GLU A 17 33.58 29.11 -19.49
C GLU A 17 33.20 30.41 -20.23
N GLU A 18 32.16 30.38 -21.06
CA GLU A 18 31.41 31.59 -21.45
C GLU A 18 29.91 31.37 -21.21
N GLU A 19 29.38 32.12 -20.23
CA GLU A 19 27.97 32.50 -20.12
C GLU A 19 27.69 33.68 -21.05
N GLU A 20 26.56 33.66 -21.76
CA GLU A 20 25.94 34.91 -22.22
C GLU A 20 24.42 34.88 -22.04
N GLU A 21 23.95 35.80 -21.21
CA GLU A 21 22.56 36.16 -20.95
C GLU A 21 22.29 37.50 -21.68
N LEU A 22 21.15 37.66 -22.36
CA LEU A 22 20.19 38.78 -22.20
C LEU A 22 19.26 39.03 -23.41
N ALA A 23 17.97 38.90 -23.09
CA ALA A 23 16.87 39.84 -23.34
C ALA A 23 16.76 40.65 -24.66
N GLY A 24 15.68 40.36 -25.40
CA GLY A 24 14.51 41.25 -25.55
C GLY A 24 14.58 42.42 -26.53
N GLU A 25 13.68 42.43 -27.53
CA GLU A 25 12.72 43.54 -27.72
C GLU A 25 11.66 43.22 -28.80
N VAL A 26 10.56 43.96 -28.68
CA VAL A 26 9.24 43.79 -29.30
C VAL A 26 9.09 44.79 -30.45
N GLU A 27 8.42 44.43 -31.57
CA GLU A 27 7.26 45.18 -32.11
C GLU A 27 6.81 44.80 -33.55
N SER A 28 5.49 44.59 -33.63
CA SER A 28 4.56 45.11 -34.65
C SER A 28 4.42 44.46 -36.04
N GLY A 29 3.19 43.97 -36.31
CA GLY A 29 2.37 44.50 -37.40
C GLY A 29 2.27 43.70 -38.72
N GLY A 30 1.04 43.31 -39.09
CA GLY A 30 0.61 43.44 -40.49
C GLY A 30 0.09 42.18 -41.21
N ASP A 31 -1.23 42.10 -41.30
CA ASP A 31 -2.10 41.23 -42.10
C ASP A 31 -1.75 41.14 -43.61
N ALA A 32 -1.87 39.95 -44.24
CA ALA A 32 -2.36 39.81 -45.63
C ALA A 32 -2.54 38.35 -46.11
N LYS A 33 -3.80 38.00 -46.39
CA LYS A 33 -4.27 36.85 -47.18
C LYS A 33 -3.60 36.71 -48.56
N LYS A 34 -3.28 35.47 -48.99
CA LYS A 34 -3.34 35.06 -50.40
C LYS A 34 -3.81 33.60 -50.59
N LYS A 35 -4.98 33.46 -51.23
CA LYS A 35 -5.52 32.21 -51.84
C LYS A 35 -4.79 31.90 -53.15
N LYS A 36 -4.56 30.60 -53.46
CA LYS A 36 -4.78 29.93 -54.78
C LYS A 36 -4.36 28.44 -54.67
N LYS A 37 -5.30 27.49 -54.60
CA LYS A 37 -5.97 26.70 -55.67
C LYS A 37 -5.08 25.74 -56.50
N LYS A 38 -5.29 24.45 -56.22
CA LYS A 38 -5.42 23.24 -57.10
C LYS A 38 -4.30 22.91 -58.11
N LYS A 39 -3.82 21.65 -58.02
CA LYS A 39 -3.99 20.66 -59.12
C LYS A 39 -3.79 19.21 -58.64
N LYS A 40 -4.84 18.40 -58.83
CA LYS A 40 -4.79 16.93 -58.88
C LYS A 40 -4.05 16.52 -60.16
N LYS A 41 -3.19 15.50 -60.08
CA LYS A 41 -2.83 14.66 -61.24
C LYS A 41 -2.85 13.20 -60.79
N LYS A 42 -3.65 12.43 -61.52
CA LYS A 42 -3.90 10.99 -61.39
C LYS A 42 -3.01 10.30 -62.42
N VAL A 43 -2.21 9.30 -62.02
CA VAL A 43 -1.66 8.29 -62.93
C VAL A 43 -1.69 6.94 -62.21
N THR A 44 -2.26 5.97 -62.90
CA THR A 44 -2.46 4.53 -62.63
C THR A 44 -1.12 3.76 -62.70
N ALA A 45 -0.80 2.95 -61.70
CA ALA A 45 -0.99 1.48 -61.60
C ALA A 45 0.08 0.65 -62.33
N GLU A 46 0.87 -0.10 -61.56
CA GLU A 46 1.25 -1.50 -61.80
C GLU A 46 1.82 -2.10 -60.49
N ALA A 47 1.33 -3.29 -60.12
CA ALA A 47 1.74 -4.07 -58.95
C ALA A 47 2.92 -5.00 -59.30
N PRO A 48 3.61 -5.57 -58.30
CA PRO A 48 3.30 -6.97 -58.01
C PRO A 48 3.19 -7.33 -56.52
N ASP A 49 2.59 -8.49 -56.33
CA ASP A 49 2.10 -9.18 -55.13
C ASP A 49 3.10 -9.41 -53.99
N GLY A 50 2.56 -9.53 -52.77
CA GLY A 50 3.26 -10.16 -51.66
C GLY A 50 2.73 -9.89 -50.25
N ALA A 51 1.52 -10.39 -49.94
CA ALA A 51 0.96 -10.73 -48.62
C ALA A 51 1.22 -9.80 -47.41
N SER A 52 0.22 -8.96 -47.10
CA SER A 52 0.05 -8.25 -45.83
C SER A 52 -0.79 -9.07 -44.85
N ALA A 53 -0.28 -9.30 -43.63
CA ALA A 53 -1.11 -9.60 -42.46
C ALA A 53 -1.45 -8.27 -41.76
N GLU A 54 -2.75 -8.00 -41.61
CA GLU A 54 -3.28 -6.75 -41.08
C GLU A 54 -3.02 -6.59 -39.57
N ILE A 55 -2.57 -5.40 -39.19
CA ILE A 55 -2.50 -4.91 -37.81
C ILE A 55 -3.80 -4.12 -37.57
N SER A 56 -4.64 -4.57 -36.64
CA SER A 56 -5.80 -3.81 -36.16
C SER A 56 -5.47 -3.08 -34.85
N ALA A 57 -5.75 -1.78 -34.80
CA ALA A 57 -5.61 -0.91 -33.63
C ALA A 57 -6.57 -1.29 -32.48
N PRO A 58 -6.23 -0.99 -31.21
CA PRO A 58 -7.02 -1.39 -30.04
C PRO A 58 -8.28 -0.53 -29.87
N GLN A 59 -9.39 -1.20 -29.57
CA GLN A 59 -10.68 -0.59 -29.21
C GLN A 59 -10.82 -0.45 -27.69
N GLU A 60 -11.55 0.60 -27.29
CA GLU A 60 -11.89 1.02 -25.93
C GLU A 60 -12.62 -0.08 -25.14
N ILE A 61 -12.27 -0.22 -23.86
CA ILE A 61 -12.83 -1.20 -22.91
C ILE A 61 -13.90 -0.51 -22.05
N GLU A 62 -15.15 -0.96 -22.17
CA GLU A 62 -16.23 -0.70 -21.21
C GLU A 62 -16.41 -1.91 -20.26
N PRO A 63 -16.86 -1.69 -19.01
CA PRO A 63 -16.75 -2.67 -17.91
C PRO A 63 -17.68 -3.87 -18.05
N SER A 64 -17.15 -5.08 -17.82
CA SER A 64 -17.88 -6.34 -17.96
C SER A 64 -18.88 -6.56 -16.82
N THR A 65 -20.14 -6.79 -17.19
CA THR A 65 -21.22 -7.27 -16.33
C THR A 65 -21.08 -8.78 -16.05
N ALA A 66 -21.33 -9.16 -14.79
CA ALA A 66 -21.30 -10.53 -14.28
C ALA A 66 -22.23 -11.51 -15.04
N ALA A 67 -21.77 -12.76 -15.18
CA ALA A 67 -22.55 -13.89 -15.68
C ALA A 67 -23.43 -14.51 -14.55
N PRO A 68 -24.51 -15.23 -14.91
CA PRO A 68 -25.71 -15.36 -14.08
C PRO A 68 -25.68 -16.57 -13.13
N ALA A 69 -26.50 -16.47 -12.08
CA ALA A 69 -26.83 -17.55 -11.15
C ALA A 69 -27.76 -18.58 -11.79
N GLU A 70 -27.54 -19.85 -11.47
CA GLU A 70 -28.39 -20.97 -11.85
C GLU A 70 -29.71 -21.00 -11.07
N ASP A 71 -30.71 -21.48 -11.79
CA ASP A 71 -32.13 -21.63 -11.50
C ASP A 71 -32.40 -22.93 -10.72
N ASP A 72 -33.16 -22.84 -9.62
CA ASP A 72 -33.90 -23.97 -9.05
C ASP A 72 -35.30 -23.46 -8.71
N GLY A 73 -36.23 -23.73 -9.63
CA GLY A 73 -37.64 -23.42 -9.50
C GLY A 73 -38.41 -24.39 -8.59
N ALA A 74 -39.32 -23.84 -7.80
CA ALA A 74 -40.61 -24.43 -7.49
C ALA A 74 -41.60 -23.28 -7.24
N GLY A 75 -42.55 -23.12 -8.16
CA GLY A 75 -43.55 -22.07 -8.15
C GLY A 75 -44.74 -22.33 -7.23
N ASP A 76 -45.55 -21.29 -7.01
CA ASP A 76 -46.96 -21.29 -7.43
C ASP A 76 -47.62 -19.91 -7.25
N GLY A 77 -48.49 -19.57 -8.22
CA GLY A 77 -49.59 -18.59 -8.09
C GLY A 77 -49.23 -17.11 -8.32
N ALA A 78 -49.18 -16.61 -9.55
CA ALA A 78 -50.32 -16.17 -10.37
C ALA A 78 -51.08 -14.94 -9.80
N ASP A 79 -50.86 -13.76 -10.40
CA ASP A 79 -51.87 -13.06 -11.21
C ASP A 79 -51.51 -11.59 -11.48
N GLY A 80 -51.71 -11.16 -12.74
CA GLY A 80 -52.26 -9.82 -13.00
C GLY A 80 -51.38 -8.75 -13.65
N GLU A 81 -51.08 -8.94 -14.93
CA GLU A 81 -51.20 -7.97 -16.04
C GLU A 81 -50.81 -6.48 -15.91
N THR A 82 -49.84 -6.11 -16.77
CA THR A 82 -49.82 -4.98 -17.74
C THR A 82 -49.76 -3.52 -17.28
N GLY A 83 -48.90 -2.74 -17.96
CA GLY A 83 -49.14 -1.32 -18.20
C GLY A 83 -47.91 -0.41 -18.10
N GLU A 84 -47.34 -0.07 -19.25
CA GLU A 84 -46.21 0.85 -19.43
C GLU A 84 -46.46 2.30 -18.94
N GLY A 85 -45.38 2.91 -18.44
CA GLY A 85 -44.94 4.30 -18.63
C GLY A 85 -45.92 5.49 -18.49
N ALA A 86 -45.77 6.28 -17.43
CA ALA A 86 -45.86 7.74 -17.51
C ALA A 86 -45.20 8.45 -16.31
N SER A 87 -44.36 9.43 -16.63
CA SER A 87 -43.79 10.44 -15.72
C SER A 87 -44.87 11.22 -14.97
N GLY A 88 -44.77 11.32 -13.64
CA GLY A 88 -45.66 12.15 -12.83
C GLY A 88 -44.93 12.88 -11.70
N GLU A 89 -44.91 14.20 -11.75
CA GLU A 89 -44.49 15.06 -10.64
C GLU A 89 -45.32 14.75 -9.38
N ARG A 90 -44.64 14.51 -8.25
CA ARG A 90 -45.31 14.24 -6.98
C ARG A 90 -45.94 15.50 -6.41
N SER A 91 -47.24 15.43 -6.10
CA SER A 91 -48.00 16.49 -5.46
C SER A 91 -47.47 16.85 -4.05
N GLU A 92 -47.68 18.09 -3.62
CA GLU A 92 -47.25 18.59 -2.30
C GLU A 92 -47.78 17.76 -1.12
N ALA A 93 -48.96 17.16 -1.27
CA ALA A 93 -49.54 16.28 -0.25
C ALA A 93 -48.72 14.99 -0.06
N GLN A 94 -48.15 14.47 -1.14
CA GLN A 94 -47.30 13.27 -1.12
C GLN A 94 -45.91 13.58 -0.54
N LYS A 95 -45.34 14.74 -0.87
CA LYS A 95 -44.09 15.24 -0.22
C LYS A 95 -44.27 15.46 1.29
N LYS A 96 -45.41 15.98 1.74
CA LYS A 96 -45.71 16.14 3.17
C LYS A 96 -45.88 14.80 3.88
N ARG A 97 -46.48 13.80 3.23
CA ARG A 97 -46.66 12.45 3.78
C ARG A 97 -45.33 11.68 3.87
N ASP A 98 -44.46 11.81 2.88
CA ASP A 98 -43.11 11.24 2.88
C ASP A 98 -42.20 11.92 3.92
N LYS A 99 -42.31 13.25 4.09
CA LYS A 99 -41.60 13.99 5.15
C LYS A 99 -42.09 13.60 6.55
N LYS A 100 -43.38 13.28 6.71
CA LYS A 100 -43.95 12.80 7.98
C LYS A 100 -43.55 11.34 8.27
N LYS A 101 -43.45 10.48 7.24
CA LYS A 101 -42.88 9.12 7.37
C LYS A 101 -41.38 9.13 7.67
N ALA A 102 -40.60 10.03 7.05
CA ALA A 102 -39.17 10.20 7.34
C ALA A 102 -38.94 10.78 8.74
N ALA A 103 -39.78 11.71 9.20
CA ALA A 103 -39.75 12.21 10.58
C ALA A 103 -40.16 11.14 11.61
N ALA A 104 -41.13 10.28 11.29
CA ALA A 104 -41.51 9.14 12.13
C ALA A 104 -40.42 8.04 12.15
N ALA A 105 -39.72 7.80 11.02
CA ALA A 105 -38.57 6.91 10.96
C ALA A 105 -37.37 7.47 11.76
N ARG A 106 -37.12 8.78 11.69
CA ARG A 106 -36.11 9.45 12.54
C ARG A 106 -36.47 9.43 14.03
N LYS A 107 -37.76 9.49 14.38
CA LYS A 107 -38.24 9.34 15.77
C LYS A 107 -38.21 7.89 16.27
N LYS A 108 -38.27 6.91 15.37
CA LYS A 108 -38.15 5.48 15.69
C LYS A 108 -36.69 5.03 15.83
N VAL A 109 -35.76 5.67 15.12
CA VAL A 109 -34.30 5.50 15.31
C VAL A 109 -33.80 6.26 16.55
N ALA A 110 -34.45 7.36 16.94
CA ALA A 110 -34.15 8.10 18.18
C ALA A 110 -34.86 7.56 19.43
N GLY A 111 -35.63 6.46 19.32
CA GLY A 111 -36.44 5.90 20.40
C GLY A 111 -35.99 4.51 20.88
N ASP A 112 -34.87 4.01 20.35
CA ASP A 112 -34.27 2.74 20.76
C ASP A 112 -32.81 2.93 21.19
N THR A 113 -32.53 4.06 21.86
CA THR A 113 -31.42 4.14 22.80
C THR A 113 -31.93 3.62 24.14
N GLY A 114 -32.14 2.31 24.20
CA GLY A 114 -32.16 1.64 25.49
C GLY A 114 -30.84 1.94 26.18
N GLU A 115 -30.90 2.66 27.30
CA GLU A 115 -29.82 2.80 28.27
C GLU A 115 -29.45 1.41 28.81
N GLY A 116 -28.73 0.64 28.00
CA GLY A 116 -27.82 -0.38 28.47
C GLY A 116 -26.47 0.30 28.60
N ASP A 117 -26.16 0.77 29.79
CA ASP A 117 -24.83 1.18 30.19
C ASP A 117 -23.90 -0.05 30.12
N ALA A 118 -23.51 -0.44 28.92
CA ALA A 118 -22.29 -1.19 28.70
C ALA A 118 -21.17 -0.15 28.68
N THR A 119 -20.84 0.35 29.87
CA THR A 119 -19.55 0.99 30.14
C THR A 119 -18.49 0.04 29.62
N VAL A 120 -17.91 0.35 28.45
CA VAL A 120 -16.67 -0.29 28.02
C VAL A 120 -15.67 0.03 29.12
N PRO A 121 -15.18 -0.97 29.88
CA PRO A 121 -14.32 -0.69 31.02
C PRO A 121 -13.06 0.00 30.51
N VAL A 122 -12.87 1.27 30.91
CA VAL A 122 -11.59 1.96 30.74
C VAL A 122 -10.61 1.24 31.65
N PHE A 123 -9.64 0.55 31.05
CA PHE A 123 -8.74 -0.34 31.79
C PHE A 123 -7.87 0.44 32.78
N ASP A 124 -7.91 0.03 34.05
CA ASP A 124 -6.90 0.37 35.03
C ASP A 124 -5.64 -0.46 34.73
N VAL A 125 -4.63 0.20 34.17
CA VAL A 125 -3.30 -0.37 33.87
C VAL A 125 -2.58 -0.92 35.11
N ASN A 126 -3.09 -0.69 36.32
CA ASN A 126 -2.55 -1.26 37.57
C ASN A 126 -3.17 -2.62 37.96
N GLY A 127 -4.22 -3.08 37.27
CA GLY A 127 -4.71 -4.46 37.41
C GLY A 127 -3.69 -5.44 36.83
N GLY A 128 -3.40 -6.54 37.51
CA GLY A 128 -2.37 -7.53 37.15
C GLY A 128 -2.64 -8.33 35.86
N TRP A 129 -2.84 -7.66 34.73
CA TRP A 129 -3.06 -8.24 33.41
C TRP A 129 -1.72 -8.54 32.71
N GLU A 130 -1.66 -9.64 31.96
CA GLU A 130 -0.50 -9.97 31.14
C GLU A 130 -0.45 -9.05 29.91
N THR A 131 0.31 -7.96 29.99
CA THR A 131 0.45 -6.97 28.89
C THR A 131 1.53 -7.34 27.89
N GLN A 132 1.97 -8.60 27.88
CA GLN A 132 2.94 -9.08 26.91
C GLN A 132 2.27 -9.17 25.54
N ILE A 133 2.89 -8.57 24.54
CA ILE A 133 2.44 -8.68 23.15
C ILE A 133 2.43 -10.16 22.70
N ARG A 134 1.38 -10.51 21.96
CA ARG A 134 1.18 -11.79 21.26
C ARG A 134 1.01 -11.56 19.76
N GLY A 135 1.06 -12.64 18.97
CA GLY A 135 1.04 -12.60 17.51
C GLY A 135 2.41 -12.34 16.85
N ILE A 136 3.45 -12.01 17.62
CA ILE A 136 4.79 -11.76 17.05
C ILE A 136 5.86 -12.45 17.89
N GLY A 137 6.86 -13.00 17.22
CA GLY A 137 7.98 -13.69 17.84
C GLY A 137 8.93 -12.75 18.56
N ARG A 138 9.77 -13.33 19.42
CA ARG A 138 10.82 -12.58 20.13
C ARG A 138 11.96 -12.29 19.17
N TRP A 139 12.41 -11.04 19.16
CA TRP A 139 13.60 -10.67 18.39
C TRP A 139 14.90 -11.01 19.13
N GLY A 140 15.93 -11.47 18.40
CA GLY A 140 17.30 -11.56 18.87
C GLY A 140 18.01 -10.21 19.13
N ALA A 141 19.34 -10.20 19.12
CA ALA A 141 20.12 -8.96 19.18
C ALA A 141 19.96 -8.13 17.89
N TYR A 142 20.26 -6.82 17.92
CA TYR A 142 20.40 -6.08 16.67
C TYR A 142 21.57 -6.65 15.85
N PRO A 143 21.55 -6.55 14.51
CA PRO A 143 22.65 -7.04 13.71
C PRO A 143 23.96 -6.34 14.10
N LYS A 144 25.07 -7.07 13.99
CA LYS A 144 26.40 -6.50 14.26
C LYS A 144 26.68 -5.42 13.21
N PRO A 145 27.20 -4.24 13.60
CA PRO A 145 27.54 -3.20 12.65
C PRO A 145 28.61 -3.69 11.67
N GLY A 146 28.57 -3.16 10.44
CA GLY A 146 29.61 -3.38 9.45
C GLY A 146 30.94 -2.73 9.84
N PRO A 147 32.02 -2.97 9.08
CA PRO A 147 33.31 -2.33 9.33
C PRO A 147 33.19 -0.80 9.42
N GLY A 148 33.63 -0.21 10.55
CA GLY A 148 33.52 1.23 10.80
C GLY A 148 32.14 1.72 11.25
N GLY A 149 31.14 0.84 11.33
CA GLY A 149 29.79 1.16 11.78
C GLY A 149 29.63 1.22 13.29
N LYS A 150 28.61 1.94 13.75
CA LYS A 150 28.26 2.04 15.19
C LYS A 150 27.19 1.01 15.54
N PRO A 151 27.29 0.32 16.70
CA PRO A 151 26.21 -0.55 17.16
C PRO A 151 24.96 0.25 17.52
N GLN A 152 23.78 -0.36 17.37
CA GLN A 152 22.52 0.26 17.77
C GLN A 152 22.42 0.47 19.30
N THR A 153 21.70 1.49 19.73
CA THR A 153 21.43 1.82 21.13
C THR A 153 20.09 1.25 21.63
N THR A 154 19.84 1.35 22.94
CA THR A 154 18.54 1.05 23.55
C THR A 154 18.09 2.26 24.39
N PRO A 155 17.05 3.03 23.99
CA PRO A 155 16.23 2.87 22.77
C PRO A 155 17.03 3.13 21.48
N PRO A 156 16.57 2.62 20.32
CA PRO A 156 17.28 2.76 19.05
C PRO A 156 17.39 4.22 18.61
N SER A 157 18.57 4.60 18.14
CA SER A 157 18.87 5.97 17.75
C SER A 157 19.89 6.10 16.62
N ILE A 158 20.66 5.05 16.32
CA ILE A 158 21.67 5.08 15.28
C ILE A 158 21.01 4.73 13.94
N PRO A 159 21.06 5.63 12.94
CA PRO A 159 20.56 5.33 11.60
C PRO A 159 21.14 4.06 10.99
N VAL A 160 20.38 3.40 10.13
CA VAL A 160 20.81 2.14 9.49
C VAL A 160 22.11 2.35 8.70
N LEU A 161 22.21 3.42 7.92
CA LEU A 161 23.43 3.70 7.14
C LEU A 161 24.66 4.03 8.01
N GLU A 162 24.47 4.50 9.25
CA GLU A 162 25.57 4.69 10.20
C GLU A 162 26.01 3.38 10.88
N GLN A 163 25.14 2.37 10.90
CA GLN A 163 25.48 1.01 11.35
C GLN A 163 26.26 0.24 10.28
N PHE A 164 26.04 0.55 8.99
CA PHE A 164 26.63 -0.15 7.84
C PHE A 164 27.24 0.83 6.82
N PRO A 165 28.30 1.59 7.18
CA PRO A 165 28.89 2.58 6.30
C PRO A 165 29.59 1.98 5.07
N SER A 166 29.93 0.68 5.11
CA SER A 166 30.45 -0.06 3.95
C SER A 166 29.39 -0.32 2.87
N GLY A 167 28.10 -0.16 3.18
CA GLY A 167 27.00 -0.58 2.32
C GLY A 167 26.71 -2.09 2.37
N GLU A 168 27.40 -2.85 3.22
CA GLU A 168 27.11 -4.27 3.45
C GLU A 168 25.95 -4.41 4.44
N LEU A 169 24.72 -4.27 3.93
CA LEU A 169 23.50 -4.38 4.72
C LEU A 169 23.12 -5.85 4.96
N PRO A 170 22.47 -6.19 6.10
CA PRO A 170 21.90 -7.51 6.32
C PRO A 170 20.93 -7.89 5.20
N HIS A 171 21.14 -9.07 4.63
CA HIS A 171 20.22 -9.65 3.65
C HIS A 171 18.91 -10.06 4.33
N GLY A 172 17.83 -10.11 3.56
CA GLY A 172 16.63 -10.82 3.95
C GLY A 172 16.83 -12.35 3.94
N SER A 173 15.75 -13.11 4.07
CA SER A 173 15.82 -14.56 3.90
C SER A 173 15.91 -14.90 2.41
N GLU A 174 17.06 -15.42 1.98
CA GLU A 174 17.27 -15.88 0.61
C GLU A 174 16.77 -17.32 0.45
N VAL A 175 15.88 -17.54 -0.50
CA VAL A 175 15.23 -18.81 -0.78
C VAL A 175 15.47 -19.17 -2.24
N GLU A 176 15.93 -20.40 -2.48
CA GLU A 176 16.07 -20.92 -3.84
C GLU A 176 14.69 -21.06 -4.50
N TYR A 177 14.61 -20.79 -5.80
CA TYR A 177 13.38 -21.10 -6.54
C TYR A 177 13.17 -22.61 -6.64
N GLU A 178 11.92 -23.04 -6.62
CA GLU A 178 11.55 -24.45 -6.76
C GLU A 178 11.35 -24.85 -8.24
N GLY A 179 11.23 -26.16 -8.50
CA GLY A 179 10.86 -26.68 -9.82
C GLY A 179 11.91 -26.45 -10.91
N ASP A 180 11.43 -25.98 -12.07
CA ASP A 180 12.25 -25.72 -13.26
C ASP A 180 13.16 -24.49 -13.09
N ASN A 181 12.95 -23.68 -12.06
CA ASN A 181 13.75 -22.49 -11.78
C ASN A 181 14.96 -22.75 -10.86
N ARG A 182 15.21 -24.00 -10.45
CA ARG A 182 16.37 -24.38 -9.59
C ARG A 182 17.74 -24.12 -10.21
N TYR A 183 17.84 -24.09 -11.55
CA TYR A 183 19.12 -23.83 -12.22
C TYR A 183 19.64 -22.40 -11.96
N ARG A 184 18.75 -21.47 -11.57
CA ARG A 184 19.03 -20.03 -11.46
C ARG A 184 20.16 -19.71 -10.49
N THR A 185 20.24 -20.40 -9.36
CA THR A 185 21.26 -20.19 -8.32
C THR A 185 22.69 -20.37 -8.84
N THR A 186 22.90 -21.29 -9.79
CA THR A 186 24.25 -21.64 -10.28
C THR A 186 24.58 -21.06 -11.66
N SER A 187 23.57 -20.53 -12.36
CA SER A 187 23.74 -19.96 -13.70
C SER A 187 24.73 -18.79 -13.69
N ALA A 188 25.76 -18.86 -14.54
CA ALA A 188 26.73 -17.77 -14.69
C ALA A 188 26.09 -16.53 -15.36
N GLU A 189 25.19 -16.76 -16.32
CA GLU A 189 24.46 -15.70 -17.02
C GLU A 189 23.58 -14.92 -16.06
N LEU A 190 22.80 -15.60 -15.21
CA LEU A 190 21.88 -14.93 -14.29
C LEU A 190 22.60 -14.21 -13.14
N ARG A 191 23.76 -14.71 -12.71
CA ARG A 191 24.64 -13.98 -11.78
C ARG A 191 25.21 -12.70 -12.39
N GLU A 192 25.49 -12.70 -13.70
CA GLU A 192 25.93 -11.48 -14.37
C GLU A 192 24.76 -10.52 -14.60
N LEU A 193 23.59 -11.03 -15.01
CA LEU A 193 22.36 -10.24 -15.12
C LEU A 193 22.00 -9.57 -13.79
N GLU A 194 22.14 -10.29 -12.68
CA GLU A 194 21.95 -9.75 -11.33
C GLU A 194 22.89 -8.59 -11.00
N ARG A 195 24.15 -8.62 -11.45
CA ARG A 195 25.10 -7.50 -11.28
C ARG A 195 24.74 -6.29 -12.13
N LEU A 196 24.09 -6.52 -13.27
CA LEU A 196 23.63 -5.47 -14.19
C LEU A 196 22.22 -4.95 -13.83
N HIS A 197 21.56 -5.55 -12.84
CA HIS A 197 20.17 -5.26 -12.53
C HIS A 197 20.00 -3.85 -11.94
N ASN A 198 18.93 -3.16 -12.34
CA ASN A 198 18.67 -1.75 -11.99
C ASN A 198 18.12 -1.55 -10.57
N ILE A 199 17.93 -2.61 -9.78
CA ILE A 199 17.50 -2.50 -8.38
C ILE A 199 18.73 -2.39 -7.49
N SER A 200 18.81 -1.28 -6.74
CA SER A 200 19.82 -1.14 -5.70
C SER A 200 19.44 -2.00 -4.49
N TYR A 201 20.14 -3.14 -4.33
CA TYR A 201 19.98 -4.02 -3.17
C TYR A 201 20.22 -3.28 -1.85
N ASN A 202 21.14 -2.31 -1.85
CA ASN A 202 21.43 -1.53 -0.65
C ASN A 202 20.24 -0.64 -0.24
N GLU A 203 19.51 -0.07 -1.20
CA GLU A 203 18.34 0.76 -0.91
C GLU A 203 17.20 -0.07 -0.29
N VAL A 204 16.82 -1.18 -0.93
CA VAL A 204 15.76 -2.07 -0.41
C VAL A 204 16.13 -2.67 0.94
N ARG A 205 17.39 -3.09 1.13
CA ARG A 205 17.85 -3.66 2.40
C ARG A 205 17.99 -2.61 3.50
N THR A 206 18.33 -1.37 3.17
CA THR A 206 18.34 -0.26 4.14
C THR A 206 16.92 0.01 4.65
N ALA A 207 15.94 0.10 3.74
CA ALA A 207 14.54 0.26 4.11
C ALA A 207 14.03 -0.93 4.95
N ALA A 208 14.44 -2.16 4.61
CA ALA A 208 14.02 -3.37 5.32
C ALA A 208 14.61 -3.44 6.72
N GLU A 209 15.91 -3.15 6.85
CA GLU A 209 16.57 -3.11 8.16
C GLU A 209 15.99 -2.02 9.05
N CYS A 210 15.63 -0.86 8.49
CA CYS A 210 14.91 0.17 9.23
C CYS A 210 13.57 -0.37 9.76
N HIS A 211 12.76 -0.98 8.89
CA HIS A 211 11.47 -1.59 9.27
C HIS A 211 11.63 -2.60 10.42
N ARG A 212 12.60 -3.53 10.29
CA ARG A 212 12.95 -4.52 11.32
C ARG A 212 13.28 -3.88 12.67
N GLN A 213 14.15 -2.87 12.68
CA GLN A 213 14.54 -2.21 13.93
C GLN A 213 13.40 -1.39 14.56
N VAL A 214 12.59 -0.73 13.75
CA VAL A 214 11.39 0.00 14.21
C VAL A 214 10.40 -0.98 14.84
N ARG A 215 10.00 -2.03 14.12
CA ARG A 215 8.99 -2.97 14.63
C ARG A 215 9.45 -3.70 15.89
N LYS A 216 10.73 -4.06 15.97
CA LYS A 216 11.34 -4.60 17.19
C LYS A 216 11.16 -3.67 18.39
N HIS A 217 11.43 -2.37 18.22
CA HIS A 217 11.27 -1.42 19.31
C HIS A 217 9.81 -1.20 19.67
N MET A 218 8.92 -1.18 18.68
CA MET A 218 7.49 -1.05 18.91
C MET A 218 6.91 -2.19 19.74
N GLN A 219 7.52 -3.38 19.73
CA GLN A 219 7.14 -4.46 20.66
C GLN A 219 7.27 -4.07 22.15
N THR A 220 8.07 -3.04 22.48
CA THR A 220 8.21 -2.52 23.85
C THR A 220 7.24 -1.39 24.19
N ILE A 221 6.65 -0.76 23.17
CA ILE A 221 5.79 0.43 23.28
C ILE A 221 4.31 0.05 23.19
N VAL A 222 3.94 -0.85 22.30
CA VAL A 222 2.55 -1.22 22.01
C VAL A 222 1.97 -2.01 23.19
N LYS A 223 1.13 -1.36 23.99
CA LYS A 223 0.48 -1.94 25.16
C LYS A 223 -0.94 -1.39 25.33
N PRO A 224 -1.86 -2.14 25.93
CA PRO A 224 -3.17 -1.61 26.29
C PRO A 224 -3.03 -0.35 27.13
N GLY A 225 -3.87 0.65 26.87
CA GLY A 225 -3.83 1.97 27.50
C GLY A 225 -3.07 3.03 26.70
N ILE A 226 -2.30 2.66 25.67
CA ILE A 226 -1.67 3.66 24.79
C ILE A 226 -2.71 4.32 23.88
N LEU A 227 -2.60 5.64 23.70
CA LEU A 227 -3.38 6.36 22.70
C LEU A 227 -2.88 5.97 21.30
N MET A 228 -3.78 5.66 20.37
CA MET A 228 -3.38 5.22 19.01
C MET A 228 -2.56 6.30 18.30
N THR A 229 -2.85 7.58 18.54
CA THR A 229 -2.07 8.72 18.03
C THR A 229 -0.64 8.70 18.56
N ASP A 230 -0.44 8.53 19.86
CA ASP A 230 0.88 8.49 20.50
C ASP A 230 1.70 7.29 20.01
N MET A 231 1.04 6.15 19.78
CA MET A 231 1.67 4.95 19.22
C MET A 231 2.18 5.21 17.80
N CYS A 232 1.34 5.79 16.93
CA CYS A 232 1.71 6.11 15.55
C CYS A 232 2.84 7.14 15.51
N GLU A 233 2.76 8.20 16.31
CA GLU A 233 3.80 9.24 16.34
C GLU A 233 5.15 8.69 16.80
N GLN A 234 5.18 7.84 17.83
CA GLN A 234 6.42 7.19 18.27
C GLN A 234 7.03 6.29 17.20
N LEU A 235 6.21 5.47 16.54
CA LEU A 235 6.64 4.60 15.45
C LEU A 235 7.22 5.42 14.30
N GLU A 236 6.46 6.41 13.82
CA GLU A 236 6.83 7.24 12.68
C GLU A 236 8.08 8.07 12.96
N ASN A 237 8.23 8.63 14.17
CA ASN A 237 9.41 9.38 14.56
C ASN A 237 10.66 8.49 14.60
N LEU A 238 10.53 7.25 15.08
CA LEU A 238 11.64 6.31 15.04
C LEU A 238 11.99 5.92 13.59
N ASN A 239 10.98 5.64 12.76
CA ASN A 239 11.18 5.30 11.35
C ASN A 239 11.96 6.42 10.63
N ARG A 240 11.47 7.66 10.71
CA ARG A 240 12.15 8.84 10.13
C ARG A 240 13.59 8.98 10.59
N LYS A 241 13.85 8.71 11.87
CA LYS A 241 15.20 8.77 12.44
C LYS A 241 16.10 7.68 11.89
N LEU A 242 15.64 6.42 11.89
CA LEU A 242 16.47 5.27 11.50
C LEU A 242 16.74 5.21 9.99
N VAL A 243 15.79 5.68 9.17
CA VAL A 243 15.95 5.78 7.71
C VAL A 243 16.68 7.06 7.26
N GLN A 244 16.91 8.01 8.16
CA GLN A 244 17.39 9.37 7.85
C GLN A 244 16.48 10.08 6.82
N GLU A 245 15.25 10.41 7.27
CA GLU A 245 14.25 11.14 6.46
C GLU A 245 14.89 12.32 5.70
N ASN A 246 14.74 12.33 4.37
CA ASN A 246 15.34 13.31 3.47
C ASN A 246 14.45 13.56 2.25
N GLY A 247 13.36 14.31 2.45
CA GLY A 247 12.37 14.56 1.40
C GLY A 247 11.89 13.25 0.77
N LEU A 248 11.84 13.20 -0.57
CA LEU A 248 11.46 12.00 -1.32
C LEU A 248 12.61 10.97 -1.45
N LYS A 249 13.84 11.27 -0.99
CA LYS A 249 14.96 10.33 -1.12
C LYS A 249 14.94 9.24 -0.06
N ALA A 250 14.43 9.51 1.13
CA ALA A 250 14.32 8.52 2.20
C ALA A 250 13.22 8.94 3.18
N GLY A 251 12.41 8.00 3.65
CA GLY A 251 11.29 8.35 4.52
C GLY A 251 10.31 7.20 4.75
N ILE A 252 9.14 7.56 5.24
CA ILE A 252 8.01 6.65 5.44
C ILE A 252 7.26 6.51 4.12
N ALA A 253 6.98 5.28 3.69
CA ALA A 253 6.37 5.02 2.37
C ALA A 253 4.85 5.26 2.36
N PHE A 254 4.18 4.96 3.48
CA PHE A 254 2.75 5.13 3.65
C PHE A 254 2.40 5.22 5.15
N PRO A 255 1.23 5.77 5.53
CA PRO A 255 0.88 6.01 6.93
C PRO A 255 0.82 4.74 7.77
N THR A 256 1.12 4.87 9.07
CA THR A 256 1.06 3.76 10.02
C THR A 256 -0.39 3.29 10.20
N GLY A 257 -0.76 2.21 9.52
CA GLY A 257 -1.95 1.44 9.76
C GLY A 257 -1.91 0.83 11.17
N CYS A 258 -2.98 1.04 11.92
CA CYS A 258 -3.16 0.48 13.26
C CYS A 258 -4.60 -0.02 13.46
N SER A 259 -5.13 -0.67 12.43
CA SER A 259 -6.54 -1.07 12.32
C SER A 259 -6.94 -2.05 13.43
N ILE A 260 -8.08 -1.82 14.08
CA ILE A 260 -8.50 -2.58 15.28
C ILE A 260 -9.73 -3.46 14.99
N ASN A 261 -9.69 -4.71 15.44
CA ASN A 261 -10.79 -5.68 15.43
C ASN A 261 -11.35 -5.95 14.02
N HIS A 262 -12.62 -5.65 13.77
CA HIS A 262 -13.28 -5.79 12.46
C HIS A 262 -12.73 -4.90 11.34
N VAL A 263 -11.95 -3.87 11.66
CA VAL A 263 -11.26 -3.03 10.68
C VAL A 263 -10.00 -3.75 10.23
N ALA A 264 -9.91 -4.18 8.97
CA ALA A 264 -8.79 -4.95 8.45
C ALA A 264 -7.58 -4.07 8.09
N ALA A 265 -7.80 -2.99 7.33
CA ALA A 265 -6.74 -2.16 6.75
C ALA A 265 -7.12 -0.66 6.67
N HIS A 266 -6.14 0.18 6.35
CA HIS A 266 -6.27 1.62 6.05
C HIS A 266 -6.84 2.51 7.16
N TRP A 267 -6.78 2.08 8.42
CA TRP A 267 -7.10 2.96 9.54
C TRP A 267 -5.83 3.44 10.26
N THR A 268 -5.74 4.76 10.38
CA THR A 268 -4.78 5.48 11.23
C THR A 268 -5.54 6.66 11.84
N PRO A 269 -5.27 7.06 13.10
CA PRO A 269 -6.00 8.15 13.75
C PRO A 269 -5.84 9.46 12.99
N ASN A 270 -6.92 10.23 12.87
CA ASN A 270 -6.86 11.63 12.47
C ASN A 270 -6.57 12.51 13.70
N SER A 271 -6.21 13.78 13.47
CA SER A 271 -6.02 14.74 14.55
C SER A 271 -7.27 14.86 15.44
N GLY A 272 -7.09 14.71 16.74
CA GLY A 272 -8.16 14.73 17.74
C GLY A 272 -8.80 13.38 18.04
N ASP A 273 -8.38 12.29 17.37
CA ASP A 273 -8.78 10.94 17.73
C ASP A 273 -8.31 10.59 19.15
N LYS A 274 -9.23 10.01 19.94
CA LYS A 274 -9.02 9.64 21.35
C LYS A 274 -9.06 8.13 21.57
N THR A 275 -9.00 7.34 20.51
CA THR A 275 -9.01 5.89 20.57
C THR A 275 -7.79 5.40 21.33
N VAL A 276 -8.02 4.57 22.33
CA VAL A 276 -7.00 3.95 23.18
C VAL A 276 -6.99 2.46 22.86
N LEU A 277 -5.81 1.85 22.73
CA LEU A 277 -5.68 0.41 22.54
C LEU A 277 -6.18 -0.34 23.78
N GLN A 278 -7.08 -1.29 23.62
CA GLN A 278 -7.65 -2.08 24.72
C GLN A 278 -6.98 -3.45 24.82
N TYR A 279 -7.13 -4.11 25.97
CA TYR A 279 -6.56 -5.45 26.21
C TYR A 279 -7.16 -6.53 25.29
N GLY A 280 -8.46 -6.43 25.02
CA GLY A 280 -9.18 -7.36 24.14
C GLY A 280 -9.13 -7.02 22.65
N ASP A 281 -8.32 -6.03 22.24
CA ASP A 281 -8.21 -5.63 20.84
C ASP A 281 -7.26 -6.52 20.05
N VAL A 282 -7.60 -6.72 18.77
CA VAL A 282 -6.72 -7.29 17.74
C VAL A 282 -6.31 -6.16 16.79
N CYS A 283 -5.07 -5.70 16.91
CA CYS A 283 -4.53 -4.54 16.20
C CYS A 283 -3.56 -4.98 15.10
N LYS A 284 -3.76 -4.55 13.87
CA LYS A 284 -2.81 -4.76 12.77
C LYS A 284 -1.90 -3.54 12.69
N ILE A 285 -0.60 -3.74 12.89
CA ILE A 285 0.40 -2.70 12.71
C ILE A 285 1.03 -2.88 11.34
N ASP A 286 0.80 -1.89 10.49
CA ASP A 286 1.16 -1.90 9.09
C ASP A 286 1.84 -0.57 8.77
N PHE A 287 3.10 -0.60 8.37
CA PHE A 287 3.84 0.63 8.07
C PHE A 287 4.95 0.35 7.06
N GLY A 288 5.28 1.38 6.28
CA GLY A 288 6.28 1.26 5.24
C GLY A 288 7.47 2.19 5.41
N THR A 289 8.61 1.74 4.91
CA THR A 289 9.84 2.54 4.82
C THR A 289 10.32 2.54 3.38
N HIS A 290 10.91 3.64 2.90
CA HIS A 290 11.54 3.65 1.58
C HIS A 290 12.88 4.38 1.55
N VAL A 291 13.71 3.98 0.58
CA VAL A 291 14.90 4.72 0.13
C VAL A 291 14.83 4.81 -1.40
N ASN A 292 14.89 6.02 -1.95
CA ASN A 292 14.74 6.35 -3.38
C ASN A 292 13.54 5.64 -4.04
N GLY A 293 12.39 5.67 -3.35
CA GLY A 293 11.16 5.03 -3.79
C GLY A 293 11.15 3.51 -3.72
N ARG A 294 12.21 2.86 -3.24
CA ARG A 294 12.24 1.42 -2.96
C ARG A 294 11.53 1.15 -1.65
N ILE A 295 10.29 0.72 -1.75
CA ILE A 295 9.39 0.57 -0.60
C ILE A 295 9.54 -0.83 0.01
N ILE A 296 9.54 -0.87 1.34
CA ILE A 296 9.25 -2.06 2.12
C ILE A 296 7.88 -1.89 2.74
N ASP A 297 7.01 -2.82 2.38
CA ASP A 297 5.67 -3.04 2.90
C ASP A 297 5.66 -4.31 3.75
N SER A 298 5.28 -4.18 5.02
CA SER A 298 5.31 -5.30 5.96
C SER A 298 4.53 -4.97 7.21
N ALA A 299 3.70 -5.94 7.62
CA ALA A 299 2.70 -5.79 8.66
C ALA A 299 2.61 -7.03 9.53
N TRP A 300 2.14 -6.85 10.76
CA TRP A 300 1.85 -7.94 11.69
C TRP A 300 0.66 -7.61 12.59
N THR A 301 0.12 -8.65 13.22
CA THR A 301 -0.97 -8.53 14.18
C THR A 301 -0.46 -8.57 15.62
N VAL A 302 -1.00 -7.70 16.45
CA VAL A 302 -0.79 -7.63 17.91
C VAL A 302 -2.10 -7.88 18.63
N HIS A 303 -2.06 -8.70 19.67
CA HIS A 303 -3.11 -8.85 20.67
C HIS A 303 -2.48 -9.16 22.03
N PHE A 304 -3.29 -9.16 23.10
CA PHE A 304 -2.80 -9.36 24.48
C PHE A 304 -3.54 -10.47 25.21
N ASP A 305 -4.84 -10.61 24.98
CA ASP A 305 -5.66 -11.61 25.68
C ASP A 305 -5.32 -13.05 25.25
N PRO A 306 -4.73 -13.89 26.14
CA PRO A 306 -4.48 -15.30 25.85
C PRO A 306 -5.76 -16.15 25.82
N GLN A 307 -6.83 -15.69 26.47
CA GLN A 307 -8.07 -16.46 26.63
C GLN A 307 -9.02 -16.30 25.45
N ALA A 308 -8.81 -15.28 24.62
CA ALA A 308 -9.67 -14.98 23.48
C ALA A 308 -9.34 -15.81 22.22
N CYS A 309 -8.44 -16.81 22.31
CA CYS A 309 -7.96 -17.65 21.20
C CYS A 309 -7.47 -16.89 19.96
N PHE A 310 -7.07 -15.62 20.11
CA PHE A 310 -6.51 -14.83 19.02
C PHE A 310 -5.14 -15.35 18.56
N ASP A 311 -4.42 -16.12 19.40
CA ASP A 311 -3.16 -16.78 19.02
C ASP A 311 -3.35 -17.69 17.79
N LEU A 312 -4.44 -18.47 17.75
CA LEU A 312 -4.74 -19.33 16.60
C LEU A 312 -5.21 -18.54 15.37
N LEU A 313 -5.93 -17.43 15.55
CA LEU A 313 -6.30 -16.55 14.44
C LEU A 313 -5.04 -15.93 13.81
N ALA A 314 -4.14 -15.42 14.64
CA ALA A 314 -2.87 -14.87 14.22
C ALA A 314 -1.99 -15.91 13.54
N GLU A 315 -1.92 -17.13 14.10
CA GLU A 315 -1.20 -18.25 13.50
C GLU A 315 -1.75 -18.64 12.12
N ALA A 316 -3.08 -18.77 11.97
CA ALA A 316 -3.72 -19.08 10.69
C ALA A 316 -3.32 -18.09 9.59
N VAL A 317 -3.37 -16.79 9.90
CA VAL A 317 -2.99 -15.75 8.94
C VAL A 317 -1.50 -15.74 8.66
N ARG A 318 -0.66 -15.92 9.69
CA ARG A 318 0.79 -15.99 9.51
C ARG A 318 1.19 -17.18 8.63
N GLU A 319 0.63 -18.36 8.88
CA GLU A 319 0.93 -19.55 8.07
C GLU A 319 0.37 -19.43 6.64
N ALA A 320 -0.79 -18.78 6.45
CA ALA A 320 -1.31 -18.46 5.12
C ALA A 320 -0.39 -17.49 4.35
N THR A 321 0.12 -16.44 5.00
CA THR A 321 1.12 -15.54 4.40
C THR A 321 2.41 -16.29 4.07
N ARG A 322 2.89 -17.18 4.95
CA ARG A 322 4.07 -18.03 4.68
C ARG A 322 3.84 -18.98 3.51
N ALA A 323 2.63 -19.53 3.37
CA ALA A 323 2.25 -20.35 2.22
C ALA A 323 2.29 -19.54 0.92
N GLY A 324 1.75 -18.31 0.93
CA GLY A 324 1.82 -17.38 -0.19
C GLY A 324 3.26 -17.02 -0.56
N VAL A 325 4.08 -16.66 0.42
CA VAL A 325 5.51 -16.34 0.22
C VAL A 325 6.25 -17.55 -0.33
N LYS A 326 5.97 -18.76 0.16
CA LYS A 326 6.58 -20.00 -0.35
C LYS A 326 6.18 -20.25 -1.81
N ALA A 327 4.89 -20.13 -2.12
CA ALA A 327 4.35 -20.36 -3.46
C ALA A 327 4.83 -19.31 -4.49
N ALA A 328 5.07 -18.06 -4.07
CA ALA A 328 5.51 -16.99 -4.95
C ALA A 328 6.86 -17.29 -5.63
N GLY A 329 7.02 -16.89 -6.88
CA GLY A 329 8.26 -17.07 -7.63
C GLY A 329 8.11 -16.71 -9.09
N ILE A 330 9.23 -16.59 -9.81
CA ILE A 330 9.23 -16.30 -11.25
C ILE A 330 8.41 -17.38 -11.98
N ASP A 331 7.57 -16.94 -12.92
CA ASP A 331 6.63 -17.72 -13.74
C ASP A 331 5.43 -18.33 -12.99
N VAL A 332 5.31 -18.10 -11.68
CA VAL A 332 4.16 -18.55 -10.88
C VAL A 332 2.93 -17.70 -11.20
N ARG A 333 1.77 -18.35 -11.37
CA ARG A 333 0.49 -17.68 -11.62
C ARG A 333 -0.08 -17.13 -10.31
N MET A 334 -0.60 -15.91 -10.35
CA MET A 334 -1.20 -15.25 -9.18
C MET A 334 -2.32 -16.10 -8.53
N CYS A 335 -3.19 -16.72 -9.34
CA CYS A 335 -4.26 -17.58 -8.86
C CYS A 335 -3.78 -18.80 -8.04
N ASP A 336 -2.58 -19.33 -8.33
CA ASP A 336 -2.03 -20.48 -7.62
C ASP A 336 -1.55 -20.07 -6.22
N ILE A 337 -1.00 -18.86 -6.10
CA ILE A 337 -0.61 -18.26 -4.81
C ILE A 337 -1.86 -18.05 -3.96
N GLY A 338 -2.93 -17.49 -4.54
CA GLY A 338 -4.20 -17.30 -3.83
C GLY A 338 -4.86 -18.60 -3.38
N ALA A 339 -4.75 -19.67 -4.19
CA ALA A 339 -5.22 -20.99 -3.79
C ALA A 339 -4.42 -21.55 -2.60
N ALA A 340 -3.09 -21.42 -2.61
CA ALA A 340 -2.23 -21.86 -1.51
C ALA A 340 -2.51 -21.09 -0.20
N CYS A 341 -2.67 -19.77 -0.29
CA CYS A 341 -3.06 -18.94 0.86
C CYS A 341 -4.40 -19.39 1.44
N GLN A 342 -5.41 -19.60 0.60
CA GLN A 342 -6.76 -19.99 1.05
C GLN A 342 -6.80 -21.37 1.67
N GLU A 343 -6.12 -22.34 1.06
CA GLU A 343 -6.07 -23.72 1.57
C GLU A 343 -5.52 -23.76 2.99
N VAL A 344 -4.42 -23.03 3.25
CA VAL A 344 -3.84 -22.94 4.59
C VAL A 344 -4.76 -22.15 5.52
N MET A 345 -5.23 -20.96 5.12
CA MET A 345 -6.09 -20.12 5.96
C MET A 345 -7.36 -20.85 6.43
N GLU A 346 -8.10 -21.48 5.51
CA GLU A 346 -9.40 -22.11 5.77
C GLU A 346 -9.26 -23.50 6.39
N SER A 347 -8.03 -23.98 6.62
CA SER A 347 -7.77 -25.19 7.40
C SER A 347 -7.86 -24.95 8.92
N TYR A 348 -7.92 -23.68 9.37
CA TYR A 348 -8.00 -23.31 10.77
C TYR A 348 -9.43 -22.95 11.20
N GLU A 349 -9.74 -23.27 12.45
CA GLU A 349 -10.91 -22.79 13.18
C GLU A 349 -10.48 -22.20 14.53
N VAL A 350 -11.23 -21.23 15.02
CA VAL A 350 -10.93 -20.52 16.28
C VAL A 350 -12.18 -20.42 17.15
N GLU A 351 -12.02 -20.57 18.47
CA GLU A 351 -13.12 -20.41 19.43
C GLU A 351 -13.03 -19.06 20.15
N ILE A 352 -13.97 -18.15 19.89
CA ILE A 352 -13.98 -16.81 20.49
C ILE A 352 -15.31 -16.60 21.20
N GLY A 353 -15.25 -16.39 22.52
CA GLY A 353 -16.45 -16.19 23.34
C GLY A 353 -17.40 -17.39 23.34
N GLY A 354 -16.85 -18.62 23.36
CA GLY A 354 -17.62 -19.87 23.36
C GLY A 354 -18.28 -20.22 22.03
N LYS A 355 -17.84 -19.60 20.93
CA LYS A 355 -18.32 -19.88 19.56
C LYS A 355 -17.15 -20.19 18.65
N THR A 356 -17.25 -21.29 17.91
CA THR A 356 -16.28 -21.67 16.89
C THR A 356 -16.56 -20.95 15.58
N PHE A 357 -15.50 -20.39 14.99
CA PHE A 357 -15.51 -19.72 13.69
C PHE A 357 -14.48 -20.37 12.78
N PRO A 358 -14.83 -20.73 11.54
CA PRO A 358 -13.81 -20.99 10.52
C PRO A 358 -13.09 -19.68 10.21
N VAL A 359 -11.77 -19.72 10.07
CA VAL A 359 -11.01 -18.55 9.62
C VAL A 359 -11.20 -18.41 8.11
N LYS A 360 -11.62 -17.22 7.67
CA LYS A 360 -11.89 -16.95 6.24
C LYS A 360 -10.91 -15.93 5.71
N SER A 361 -10.35 -16.18 4.53
CA SER A 361 -9.66 -15.14 3.76
C SER A 361 -10.62 -13.99 3.44
N ILE A 362 -10.16 -12.75 3.62
CA ILE A 362 -10.92 -11.56 3.17
C ILE A 362 -10.79 -11.45 1.65
N ARG A 363 -11.77 -12.01 0.92
CA ARG A 363 -11.67 -12.29 -0.53
C ARG A 363 -11.53 -11.08 -1.45
N ASN A 364 -11.72 -9.86 -0.94
CA ASN A 364 -11.55 -8.61 -1.68
C ASN A 364 -10.40 -7.74 -1.14
N LEU A 365 -9.46 -8.36 -0.43
CA LEU A 365 -8.12 -7.85 -0.16
C LEU A 365 -7.09 -8.76 -0.83
N ASN A 366 -5.93 -8.19 -1.16
CA ASN A 366 -4.96 -8.80 -2.04
C ASN A 366 -3.58 -8.24 -1.70
N GLY A 367 -2.52 -9.03 -1.84
CA GLY A 367 -1.18 -8.46 -1.99
C GLY A 367 -1.01 -7.79 -3.34
N HIS A 368 0.17 -7.25 -3.61
CA HIS A 368 0.40 -6.43 -4.81
C HIS A 368 1.86 -6.34 -5.24
N SER A 369 2.10 -6.06 -6.51
CA SER A 369 3.41 -5.63 -7.00
C SER A 369 3.73 -4.23 -6.47
N ILE A 370 5.01 -3.97 -6.20
CA ILE A 370 5.54 -2.68 -5.74
C ILE A 370 6.50 -2.13 -6.79
N GLY A 371 6.34 -0.84 -7.11
CA GLY A 371 7.19 -0.09 -8.02
C GLY A 371 7.92 1.06 -7.32
N PRO A 372 8.88 1.72 -8.00
CA PRO A 372 9.53 2.91 -7.46
C PRO A 372 8.48 4.01 -7.16
N TYR A 373 8.37 4.42 -5.90
CA TYR A 373 7.39 5.42 -5.45
C TYR A 373 5.92 5.02 -5.69
N GLN A 374 5.65 3.75 -5.95
CA GLN A 374 4.32 3.25 -6.31
C GLN A 374 4.02 2.00 -5.49
N ILE A 375 3.24 2.18 -4.42
CA ILE A 375 2.90 1.07 -3.51
C ILE A 375 2.13 -0.05 -4.25
N HIS A 376 1.20 0.33 -5.13
CA HIS A 376 0.45 -0.59 -5.99
C HIS A 376 0.86 -0.42 -7.47
N ALA A 377 1.76 -1.27 -7.96
CA ALA A 377 2.32 -1.21 -9.32
C ALA A 377 1.51 -1.99 -10.39
N GLY A 378 0.27 -2.36 -10.09
CA GLY A 378 -0.70 -2.84 -11.09
C GLY A 378 -0.98 -4.35 -11.11
N LYS A 379 -0.12 -5.19 -10.54
CA LYS A 379 -0.43 -6.62 -10.35
C LYS A 379 -0.98 -6.87 -8.95
N SER A 380 -2.09 -7.60 -8.84
CA SER A 380 -2.68 -8.02 -7.56
C SER A 380 -2.42 -9.50 -7.29
N VAL A 381 -2.02 -9.83 -6.07
CA VAL A 381 -1.80 -11.19 -5.58
C VAL A 381 -3.04 -11.62 -4.79
N PRO A 382 -3.90 -12.51 -5.31
CA PRO A 382 -5.08 -12.96 -4.59
C PRO A 382 -4.71 -13.78 -3.36
N ILE A 383 -5.62 -13.80 -2.39
CA ILE A 383 -5.53 -14.63 -1.16
C ILE A 383 -6.65 -15.68 -1.09
N VAL A 384 -7.36 -15.83 -2.20
CA VAL A 384 -8.40 -16.83 -2.46
C VAL A 384 -8.13 -17.50 -3.79
N LYS A 385 -8.56 -18.75 -3.94
CA LYS A 385 -8.51 -19.46 -5.23
C LYS A 385 -9.35 -18.71 -6.26
N GLY A 386 -8.94 -18.86 -7.52
CA GLY A 386 -9.48 -18.08 -8.63
C GLY A 386 -8.66 -16.81 -8.86
N GLY A 387 -9.22 -15.88 -9.64
CA GLY A 387 -8.50 -14.71 -10.10
C GLY A 387 -7.71 -14.94 -11.38
N GLU A 388 -6.83 -13.99 -11.70
CA GLU A 388 -6.10 -13.97 -12.95
C GLU A 388 -4.95 -14.98 -12.98
N SER A 389 -4.65 -15.47 -14.17
CA SER A 389 -3.51 -16.36 -14.43
C SER A 389 -2.22 -15.61 -14.79
N THR A 390 -2.21 -14.28 -14.61
CA THR A 390 -1.04 -13.40 -14.73
C THR A 390 0.12 -13.97 -13.92
N ARG A 391 1.34 -13.89 -14.46
CA ARG A 391 2.53 -14.45 -13.83
C ARG A 391 3.39 -13.39 -13.16
N MET A 392 4.07 -13.82 -12.11
CA MET A 392 5.19 -13.09 -11.53
C MET A 392 6.40 -13.14 -12.45
N GLU A 393 7.08 -12.01 -12.60
CA GLU A 393 8.22 -11.85 -13.51
C GLU A 393 9.51 -11.57 -12.73
N GLU A 394 10.63 -11.87 -13.38
CA GLU A 394 11.96 -11.58 -12.83
C GLU A 394 12.15 -10.08 -12.58
N GLY A 395 12.76 -9.74 -11.44
CA GLY A 395 13.06 -8.37 -11.04
C GLY A 395 11.91 -7.66 -10.33
N GLU A 396 10.70 -8.23 -10.30
CA GLU A 396 9.56 -7.63 -9.61
C GLU A 396 9.68 -7.71 -8.08
N VAL A 397 9.09 -6.72 -7.42
CA VAL A 397 8.92 -6.65 -5.96
C VAL A 397 7.45 -6.85 -5.65
N PHE A 398 7.13 -7.65 -4.64
CA PHE A 398 5.76 -7.89 -4.21
C PHE A 398 5.59 -7.75 -2.70
N ALA A 399 4.51 -7.10 -2.29
CA ALA A 399 3.86 -7.29 -1.01
C ALA A 399 3.06 -8.61 -1.05
N ILE A 400 3.45 -9.56 -0.22
CA ILE A 400 2.67 -10.78 0.03
C ILE A 400 2.01 -10.64 1.38
N GLU A 401 0.75 -10.25 1.37
CA GLU A 401 -0.10 -10.08 2.54
C GLU A 401 -1.31 -10.99 2.49
N THR A 402 -1.76 -11.45 3.66
CA THR A 402 -3.03 -12.15 3.80
C THR A 402 -3.82 -11.61 4.98
N PHE A 403 -5.14 -11.71 4.87
CA PHE A 403 -6.08 -11.24 5.88
C PHE A 403 -7.06 -12.35 6.24
N GLY A 404 -7.06 -12.76 7.51
CA GLY A 404 -8.03 -13.70 8.05
C GLY A 404 -9.13 -12.97 8.80
N SER A 405 -10.36 -13.47 8.71
CA SER A 405 -11.53 -12.90 9.37
C SER A 405 -12.42 -13.98 9.97
N THR A 406 -12.98 -13.71 11.15
CA THR A 406 -14.07 -14.50 11.74
C THR A 406 -15.47 -14.06 11.27
N GLY A 407 -15.53 -13.02 10.43
CA GLY A 407 -16.75 -12.40 9.92
C GLY A 407 -17.21 -12.98 8.57
N LYS A 408 -17.51 -12.08 7.64
CA LYS A 408 -17.96 -12.45 6.28
C LYS A 408 -16.81 -12.75 5.31
N GLY A 409 -15.57 -12.48 5.71
CA GLY A 409 -14.41 -12.58 4.81
C GLY A 409 -14.57 -11.61 3.63
N TYR A 410 -15.11 -10.41 3.90
CA TYR A 410 -15.33 -9.37 2.90
C TYR A 410 -15.38 -8.00 3.57
N VAL A 411 -14.57 -7.06 3.10
CA VAL A 411 -14.49 -5.72 3.64
C VAL A 411 -15.28 -4.71 2.83
N ARG A 412 -15.75 -3.66 3.50
CA ARG A 412 -16.37 -2.47 2.91
C ARG A 412 -15.71 -1.24 3.49
N GLU A 413 -15.73 -0.16 2.73
CA GLU A 413 -15.31 1.15 3.21
C GLU A 413 -16.25 1.60 4.35
N ASP A 414 -15.68 1.97 5.49
CA ASP A 414 -16.40 2.53 6.64
C ASP A 414 -15.48 3.49 7.42
N LEU A 415 -16.02 4.19 8.42
CA LEU A 415 -15.33 5.14 9.28
C LEU A 415 -14.80 6.38 8.53
N GLU A 416 -14.10 7.26 9.26
CA GLU A 416 -13.53 8.46 8.67
C GLU A 416 -12.24 8.13 7.89
N CYS A 417 -12.19 8.53 6.62
CA CYS A 417 -11.01 8.38 5.78
C CYS A 417 -9.82 9.17 6.32
N SER A 418 -8.68 8.49 6.50
CA SER A 418 -7.42 9.11 6.91
C SER A 418 -6.29 8.98 5.87
N HIS A 419 -6.32 7.94 5.03
CA HIS A 419 -5.29 7.70 4.00
C HIS A 419 -5.68 8.31 2.65
N TYR A 420 -4.68 8.85 1.97
CA TYR A 420 -4.81 9.48 0.65
C TYR A 420 -3.54 9.21 -0.15
N MET A 421 -3.66 9.10 -1.46
CA MET A 421 -2.50 8.96 -2.34
C MET A 421 -2.76 9.67 -3.66
N LYS A 422 -1.75 10.30 -4.25
CA LYS A 422 -1.89 10.86 -5.60
C LYS A 422 -2.01 9.72 -6.61
N ASN A 423 -2.91 9.85 -7.58
CA ASN A 423 -3.01 8.88 -8.66
C ASN A 423 -1.71 8.90 -9.49
N PHE A 424 -1.04 7.76 -9.62
CA PHE A 424 0.29 7.67 -10.20
C PHE A 424 0.33 8.18 -11.65
N ASP A 425 -0.64 7.75 -12.46
CA ASP A 425 -0.71 8.08 -13.89
C ASP A 425 -1.39 9.43 -14.20
N VAL A 426 -1.76 10.21 -13.17
CA VAL A 426 -2.51 11.44 -13.38
C VAL A 426 -1.61 12.53 -13.98
N GLY A 427 -2.01 13.01 -15.16
CA GLY A 427 -1.40 14.18 -15.79
C GLY A 427 -1.76 15.50 -15.08
N HIS A 428 -1.32 16.62 -15.67
CA HIS A 428 -1.67 17.94 -15.15
C HIS A 428 -3.17 18.23 -15.31
N ILE A 429 -3.86 18.50 -14.20
CA ILE A 429 -5.27 18.92 -14.18
C ILE A 429 -5.36 20.37 -13.67
N PRO A 430 -5.95 21.31 -14.43
CA PRO A 430 -6.05 22.71 -14.04
C PRO A 430 -7.05 22.90 -12.90
N LEU A 431 -6.55 23.25 -11.72
CA LEU A 431 -7.38 23.56 -10.55
C LEU A 431 -7.89 25.00 -10.58
N ARG A 432 -9.15 25.22 -10.15
CA ARG A 432 -9.70 26.58 -9.92
C ARG A 432 -9.49 27.04 -8.48
N LEU A 433 -9.55 26.08 -7.54
CA LEU A 433 -9.27 26.13 -6.11
C LEU A 433 -7.89 26.73 -5.71
N PRO A 434 -7.67 27.99 -5.28
CA PRO A 434 -6.32 28.43 -4.91
C PRO A 434 -5.70 27.59 -3.77
N LYS A 435 -6.48 27.27 -2.73
CA LYS A 435 -6.05 26.39 -1.63
C LYS A 435 -5.83 24.95 -2.08
N ALA A 436 -6.55 24.47 -3.10
CA ALA A 436 -6.28 23.15 -3.71
C ALA A 436 -4.97 23.14 -4.51
N LYS A 437 -4.64 24.21 -5.24
CA LYS A 437 -3.32 24.36 -5.87
C LYS A 437 -2.19 24.35 -4.84
N GLN A 438 -2.34 25.12 -3.77
CA GLN A 438 -1.37 25.15 -2.67
C GLN A 438 -1.20 23.76 -2.07
N LEU A 439 -2.30 23.08 -1.74
CA LEU A 439 -2.25 21.74 -1.17
C LEU A 439 -1.62 20.71 -2.12
N LEU A 440 -1.92 20.78 -3.43
CA LEU A 440 -1.29 19.90 -4.41
C LEU A 440 0.23 20.13 -4.48
N ASN A 441 0.69 21.37 -4.39
CA ASN A 441 2.12 21.67 -4.33
C ASN A 441 2.77 21.09 -3.06
N VAL A 442 2.08 21.15 -1.92
CA VAL A 442 2.51 20.51 -0.67
C VAL A 442 2.60 18.99 -0.85
N ILE A 443 1.59 18.37 -1.47
CA ILE A 443 1.58 16.93 -1.74
C ILE A 443 2.75 16.55 -2.67
N ASN A 444 2.90 17.21 -3.81
CA ASN A 444 3.98 16.95 -4.76
C ASN A 444 5.38 17.10 -4.14
N LYS A 445 5.57 18.07 -3.24
CA LYS A 445 6.86 18.34 -2.60
C LYS A 445 7.22 17.29 -1.54
N ASN A 446 6.24 16.81 -0.77
CA ASN A 446 6.50 16.01 0.43
C ASN A 446 6.21 14.52 0.25
N PHE A 447 5.28 14.16 -0.62
CA PHE A 447 4.81 12.78 -0.79
C PHE A 447 4.88 12.33 -2.26
N ASP A 448 4.63 13.25 -3.19
CA ASP A 448 4.41 12.96 -4.61
C ASP A 448 3.39 11.85 -4.81
N THR A 449 3.80 10.66 -5.25
CA THR A 449 2.95 9.49 -5.45
C THR A 449 2.90 8.53 -4.26
N LEU A 450 3.68 8.77 -3.20
CA LEU A 450 3.59 8.02 -1.95
C LEU A 450 2.29 8.37 -1.20
N ALA A 451 1.76 7.40 -0.46
CA ALA A 451 0.57 7.62 0.34
C ALA A 451 0.88 8.52 1.55
N PHE A 452 -0.12 9.29 1.97
CA PHE A 452 -0.04 10.20 3.11
C PHE A 452 -1.34 10.18 3.93
N CYS A 453 -1.30 10.77 5.12
CA CYS A 453 -2.48 10.94 5.96
C CYS A 453 -2.67 12.39 6.43
N ARG A 454 -3.83 12.68 7.00
CA ARG A 454 -4.16 14.01 7.52
C ARG A 454 -3.17 14.51 8.58
N ARG A 455 -2.76 13.65 9.53
CA ARG A 455 -1.76 14.00 10.55
C ARG A 455 -0.44 14.49 9.96
N TRP A 456 -0.03 13.96 8.80
CA TRP A 456 1.20 14.38 8.15
C TRP A 456 1.06 15.75 7.48
N ILE A 457 -0.11 16.07 6.94
CA ILE A 457 -0.42 17.42 6.46
C ILE A 457 -0.42 18.41 7.65
N ASP A 458 -1.02 18.01 8.78
CA ASP A 458 -1.02 18.81 10.01
C ASP A 458 0.42 19.07 10.51
N ARG A 459 1.30 18.06 10.50
CA ARG A 459 2.72 18.16 10.89
C ARG A 459 3.49 19.17 10.03
N ILE A 460 3.15 19.30 8.74
CA ILE A 460 3.77 20.26 7.83
C ILE A 460 3.30 21.71 8.12
N GLY A 461 2.24 21.87 8.93
CA GLY A 461 1.70 23.17 9.33
C GLY A 461 0.58 23.66 8.41
N GLU A 462 0.02 22.81 7.54
CA GLU A 462 -1.16 23.16 6.76
C GLU A 462 -2.43 23.08 7.61
N ASP A 463 -3.29 24.08 7.46
CA ASP A 463 -4.56 24.18 8.17
C ASP A 463 -5.75 24.31 7.20
N LYS A 464 -6.96 24.01 7.69
CA LYS A 464 -8.23 24.21 6.96
C LYS A 464 -8.23 23.62 5.53
N TYR A 465 -7.47 22.55 5.31
CA TYR A 465 -7.22 21.97 3.98
C TYR A 465 -8.28 20.96 3.55
N LEU A 466 -9.19 20.52 4.42
CA LEU A 466 -10.14 19.43 4.12
C LEU A 466 -11.01 19.68 2.88
N LEU A 467 -11.43 20.93 2.64
CA LEU A 467 -12.18 21.27 1.43
C LEU A 467 -11.29 21.21 0.17
N ALA A 468 -10.03 21.65 0.29
CA ALA A 468 -9.05 21.56 -0.78
C ALA A 468 -8.71 20.09 -1.09
N LEU A 469 -8.51 19.26 -0.06
CA LEU A 469 -8.25 17.83 -0.20
C LEU A 469 -9.42 17.11 -0.88
N ARG A 470 -10.66 17.39 -0.44
CA ARG A 470 -11.87 16.88 -1.11
C ARG A 470 -11.91 17.30 -2.58
N ASN A 471 -11.60 18.56 -2.89
CA ASN A 471 -11.56 19.01 -4.27
C ASN A 471 -10.52 18.24 -5.11
N LEU A 472 -9.35 17.91 -4.55
CA LEU A 472 -8.35 17.07 -5.23
C LEU A 472 -8.86 15.65 -5.47
N CYS A 473 -9.65 15.10 -4.53
CA CYS A 473 -10.34 13.83 -4.71
C CYS A 473 -11.40 13.88 -5.80
N ASP A 474 -12.29 14.88 -5.77
CA ASP A 474 -13.40 14.99 -6.70
C ASP A 474 -12.93 15.13 -8.17
N VAL A 475 -11.75 15.71 -8.40
CA VAL A 475 -11.16 15.85 -9.74
C VAL A 475 -10.20 14.72 -10.13
N GLY A 476 -10.04 13.70 -9.27
CA GLY A 476 -9.25 12.50 -9.56
C GLY A 476 -7.73 12.69 -9.51
N ILE A 477 -7.21 13.75 -8.88
CA ILE A 477 -5.75 13.91 -8.67
C ILE A 477 -5.29 13.07 -7.49
N VAL A 478 -6.09 13.04 -6.42
CA VAL A 478 -5.82 12.28 -5.20
C VAL A 478 -6.92 11.25 -5.01
N GLN A 479 -6.57 10.02 -4.69
CA GLN A 479 -7.51 8.97 -4.34
C GLN A 479 -7.61 8.85 -2.82
N PRO A 480 -8.83 8.87 -2.22
CA PRO A 480 -9.03 8.51 -0.83
C PRO A 480 -8.96 6.99 -0.66
N TYR A 481 -8.37 6.54 0.45
CA TYR A 481 -8.29 5.13 0.87
C TYR A 481 -8.92 5.00 2.26
N PRO A 482 -10.26 4.91 2.35
CA PRO A 482 -10.94 4.80 3.64
C PRO A 482 -10.65 3.44 4.32
N PRO A 483 -10.84 3.35 5.65
CA PRO A 483 -10.73 2.10 6.39
C PRO A 483 -11.59 0.98 5.80
N LEU A 484 -11.01 -0.20 5.70
CA LEU A 484 -11.64 -1.38 5.12
C LEU A 484 -12.11 -2.32 6.24
N CYS A 485 -13.42 -2.44 6.43
CA CYS A 485 -14.03 -3.09 7.57
C CYS A 485 -14.89 -4.30 7.17
N ASP A 486 -14.71 -5.42 7.86
CA ASP A 486 -15.69 -6.53 7.85
C ASP A 486 -16.82 -6.19 8.85
N VAL A 487 -17.77 -7.09 9.06
CA VAL A 487 -18.93 -6.88 9.91
C VAL A 487 -18.53 -6.61 11.36
N LYS A 488 -19.14 -5.58 11.95
CA LYS A 488 -18.92 -5.22 13.35
C LYS A 488 -19.10 -6.42 14.28
N GLY A 489 -18.14 -6.59 15.20
CA GLY A 489 -18.12 -7.68 16.16
C GLY A 489 -17.31 -8.90 15.73
N CYS A 490 -16.81 -8.96 14.49
CA CYS A 490 -15.79 -9.93 14.10
C CYS A 490 -14.38 -9.42 14.41
N TYR A 491 -13.40 -10.31 14.20
CA TYR A 491 -11.98 -10.03 14.36
C TYR A 491 -11.26 -10.31 13.05
N THR A 492 -10.28 -9.48 12.75
CA THR A 492 -9.40 -9.63 11.58
C THR A 492 -7.94 -9.59 12.01
N ALA A 493 -7.09 -10.34 11.32
CA ALA A 493 -5.65 -10.36 11.48
C ALA A 493 -4.96 -10.26 10.10
N GLN A 494 -3.74 -9.73 10.08
CA GLN A 494 -2.88 -9.51 8.90
C GLN A 494 -1.43 -9.91 9.22
N TYR A 495 -0.76 -10.51 8.24
CA TYR A 495 0.70 -10.62 8.17
C TYR A 495 1.17 -10.37 6.76
N GLU A 496 2.34 -9.76 6.64
CA GLU A 496 2.87 -9.35 5.35
C GLU A 496 4.38 -9.30 5.28
N HIS A 497 4.91 -9.67 4.12
CA HIS A 497 6.29 -9.42 3.75
C HIS A 497 6.44 -8.85 2.34
N THR A 498 7.46 -8.00 2.19
CA THR A 498 8.01 -7.65 0.88
C THR A 498 9.00 -8.71 0.42
N ILE A 499 8.80 -9.24 -0.78
CA ILE A 499 9.72 -10.14 -1.47
C ILE A 499 10.29 -9.47 -2.73
N LEU A 500 11.51 -9.83 -3.08
CA LEU A 500 12.15 -9.46 -4.34
C LEU A 500 12.49 -10.73 -5.14
N LEU A 501 11.99 -10.78 -6.37
CA LEU A 501 12.24 -11.88 -7.30
C LEU A 501 13.54 -11.64 -8.05
N ARG A 502 14.68 -11.91 -7.40
CA ARG A 502 16.01 -11.72 -8.00
C ARG A 502 16.24 -12.76 -9.10
N PRO A 503 17.14 -12.49 -10.06
CA PRO A 503 17.46 -13.46 -11.11
C PRO A 503 17.94 -14.83 -10.58
N THR A 504 18.65 -14.83 -9.45
CA THR A 504 19.30 -16.02 -8.86
C THR A 504 18.53 -16.66 -7.72
N CYS A 505 17.74 -15.89 -6.96
CA CYS A 505 16.95 -16.37 -5.83
C CYS A 505 15.73 -15.48 -5.54
N LYS A 506 14.86 -15.91 -4.65
CA LYS A 506 13.83 -15.07 -4.03
C LYS A 506 14.36 -14.56 -2.70
N GLU A 507 14.38 -13.24 -2.49
CA GLU A 507 14.76 -12.67 -1.18
C GLU A 507 13.51 -12.14 -0.47
N ILE A 508 13.22 -12.67 0.71
CA ILE A 508 12.18 -12.15 1.61
C ILE A 508 12.82 -10.99 2.38
N LEU A 509 12.75 -9.80 1.78
CA LEU A 509 13.50 -8.62 2.21
C LEU A 509 13.18 -8.23 3.66
N SER A 510 11.90 -8.26 4.03
CA SER A 510 11.40 -7.83 5.34
C SER A 510 11.42 -8.93 6.41
N ALA A 511 11.83 -10.17 6.09
CA ALA A 511 11.91 -11.26 7.06
C ALA A 511 12.82 -10.88 8.24
N GLY A 512 12.42 -11.27 9.45
CA GLY A 512 13.19 -11.08 10.68
C GLY A 512 13.08 -12.28 11.61
N ASP A 513 13.67 -12.19 12.80
CA ASP A 513 13.58 -13.25 13.82
C ASP A 513 12.15 -13.40 14.39
N ASP A 514 11.29 -12.43 14.12
CA ASP A 514 10.01 -12.22 14.77
C ASP A 514 8.82 -12.83 14.02
N TYR A 515 8.81 -12.81 12.68
CA TYR A 515 7.81 -13.53 11.86
C TYR A 515 8.27 -13.75 10.42
#